data_AF-A0A970CYC8-F1
#
_entry.id   AF-A0A970CYC8-F1
#
_cell.length_a   1.000
_cell.length_b   1.000
_cell.length_c   1.000
_cell.angle_alpha   90.00
_cell.angle_beta   90.00
_cell.angle_gamma   90.00
#
_symmetry.space_group_name_H-M   'P 1'
#
loop_
_entity.id
_entity.type
_entity.pdbx_description
1 polymer ?
#
loop_
_entity_poly.entity_id
_entity_poly.type
_entity_poly.pdbx_seq_one_letter_code
_entity_poly.pdbx_strand_id
1 'polypeptide(L)'
;MDLSNRKKTTLIDALRTKYPLNDLLVMAGLPKSSYFYQKEVQKQPDKYASLRVEVKKIFHENQSRYGYRRVHALIKNKGITVSEKVIRRIMKEELLFEVEPPADFDFLLSQIKQEIY
;
A
#
# COMPACT_ATOMS: atom_id res chain seq x y z
N MET A 1 6.50 14.10 -14.57
CA MET A 1 6.40 13.13 -13.46
C MET A 1 6.27 11.75 -14.06
N ASP A 2 7.20 10.83 -13.81
CA ASP A 2 7.08 9.47 -14.35
C ASP A 2 6.25 8.60 -13.39
N LEU A 3 5.12 8.12 -13.88
CA LEU A 3 4.18 7.33 -13.10
C LEU A 3 4.68 5.87 -13.05
N SER A 4 4.71 5.26 -11.86
CA SER A 4 5.07 3.83 -11.73
C SER A 4 4.18 2.96 -12.62
N ASN A 5 4.75 1.91 -13.21
CA ASN A 5 4.02 0.93 -14.04
C ASN A 5 2.77 0.37 -13.35
N ARG A 6 2.82 0.21 -12.02
CA ARG A 6 1.64 -0.17 -11.21
C ARG A 6 0.49 0.83 -11.34
N LYS A 7 0.78 2.11 -11.14
CA LYS A 7 -0.21 3.18 -11.23
C LYS A 7 -0.68 3.40 -12.68
N LYS A 8 0.22 3.31 -13.66
CA LYS A 8 -0.13 3.32 -15.10
C LYS A 8 -1.13 2.21 -15.41
N THR A 9 -0.88 1.00 -14.93
CA THR A 9 -1.77 -0.16 -15.12
C THR A 9 -3.16 0.08 -14.51
N THR A 10 -3.24 0.62 -13.30
CA THR A 10 -4.53 0.94 -12.64
C THR A 10 -5.32 2.00 -13.41
N LEU A 11 -4.66 3.05 -13.89
CA LEU A 11 -5.30 4.08 -14.72
C LEU A 11 -5.83 3.51 -16.04
N ILE A 12 -5.02 2.67 -16.70
CA ILE A 12 -5.41 2.01 -17.95
C ILE A 12 -6.61 1.09 -17.72
N ASP A 13 -6.63 0.33 -16.62
CA ASP A 13 -7.77 -0.55 -16.30
C ASP A 13 -9.06 0.25 -16.04
N ALA A 14 -8.99 1.41 -15.40
CA ALA A 14 -10.15 2.28 -15.19
C ALA A 14 -10.70 2.86 -16.52
N LEU A 15 -9.81 3.22 -17.45
CA LEU A 15 -10.16 3.79 -18.76
C LEU A 15 -10.52 2.73 -19.81
N ARG A 16 -10.27 1.46 -19.52
CA ARG A 16 -10.46 0.33 -20.45
C ARG A 16 -11.90 0.18 -20.93
N THR A 17 -12.86 0.66 -20.15
CA THR A 17 -14.30 0.66 -20.48
C THR A 17 -14.64 1.61 -21.63
N LYS A 18 -13.86 2.67 -21.83
CA LYS A 18 -14.13 3.72 -22.83
C LYS A 18 -13.16 3.70 -24.03
N TYR A 19 -11.95 3.17 -23.85
CA TYR A 19 -10.90 3.24 -24.88
C TYR A 19 -10.20 1.88 -25.12
N PRO A 20 -9.68 1.65 -26.35
CA PRO A 20 -8.92 0.45 -26.67
C PRO A 20 -7.57 0.38 -25.92
N LEU A 21 -7.18 -0.82 -25.50
CA LEU A 21 -5.99 -1.05 -24.65
C LEU A 21 -4.70 -0.59 -25.34
N ASN A 22 -4.55 -0.89 -26.63
CA ASN A 22 -3.31 -0.58 -27.34
C ASN A 22 -3.05 0.93 -27.34
N ASP A 23 -4.09 1.75 -27.56
CA ASP A 23 -3.97 3.21 -27.57
C ASP A 23 -3.62 3.74 -26.17
N LEU A 24 -4.27 3.20 -25.13
CA LEU A 24 -3.96 3.55 -23.74
C LEU A 24 -2.51 3.18 -23.34
N LEU A 25 -2.02 2.03 -23.81
CA LEU A 25 -0.65 1.58 -23.55
C LEU A 25 0.39 2.47 -24.25
N VAL A 26 0.12 2.84 -25.50
CA VAL A 26 0.98 3.75 -26.28
C VAL A 26 1.02 5.13 -25.61
N MET A 27 -0.14 5.69 -25.24
CA MET A 27 -0.23 6.99 -24.57
C MET A 27 0.50 7.00 -23.23
N ALA A 28 0.37 5.94 -22.43
CA ALA A 28 1.02 5.83 -21.13
C ALA A 28 2.50 5.42 -21.20
N GLY A 29 3.01 5.09 -22.39
CA GLY A 29 4.36 4.55 -22.59
C GLY A 29 4.59 3.24 -21.84
N LEU A 30 3.56 2.39 -21.71
CA LEU A 30 3.62 1.13 -20.96
C LEU A 30 3.67 -0.07 -21.93
N PRO A 31 4.73 -0.89 -21.91
CA PRO A 31 4.78 -2.10 -22.71
C PRO A 31 3.64 -3.07 -22.36
N LYS A 32 3.08 -3.73 -23.36
CA LYS A 32 1.98 -4.70 -23.17
C LYS A 32 2.33 -5.82 -22.18
N SER A 33 3.56 -6.34 -22.25
CA SER A 33 4.06 -7.34 -21.28
C SER A 33 4.09 -6.81 -19.85
N SER A 34 4.50 -5.56 -19.66
CA SER A 34 4.51 -4.90 -18.35
C SER A 34 3.10 -4.70 -17.81
N TYR A 35 2.14 -4.33 -18.66
CA TYR A 35 0.74 -4.22 -18.27
C TYR A 35 0.18 -5.56 -17.77
N PHE A 36 0.33 -6.64 -18.54
CA PHE A 36 -0.19 -7.95 -18.11
C PHE A 36 0.53 -8.47 -16.88
N TYR A 37 1.86 -8.33 -16.80
CA TYR A 37 2.61 -8.67 -15.60
C TYR A 37 2.06 -7.94 -14.37
N GLN A 38 1.90 -6.63 -14.48
CA GLN A 38 1.45 -5.80 -13.38
C GLN A 38 0.00 -6.08 -12.98
N LYS A 39 -0.85 -6.44 -13.94
CA LYS A 39 -2.23 -6.88 -13.72
C LYS A 39 -2.29 -8.21 -12.97
N GLU A 40 -1.45 -9.18 -13.32
CA GLU A 40 -1.35 -10.44 -12.60
C GLU A 40 -0.79 -10.24 -11.19
N VAL A 41 0.24 -9.40 -11.02
CA VAL A 41 0.77 -9.04 -9.68
C VAL A 41 -0.30 -8.36 -8.82
N GLN A 42 -1.19 -7.54 -9.40
CA GLN A 42 -2.28 -6.90 -8.65
C GLN A 42 -3.38 -7.87 -8.21
N LYS A 43 -3.57 -8.98 -8.93
CA LYS A 43 -4.51 -10.04 -8.54
C LYS A 43 -3.98 -10.93 -7.42
N GLN A 44 -2.66 -10.97 -7.23
CA GLN A 44 -2.09 -11.83 -6.19
C GLN A 44 -2.51 -11.35 -4.79
N PRO A 45 -2.84 -12.28 -3.89
CA PRO A 45 -3.17 -11.93 -2.52
C PRO A 45 -1.97 -11.25 -1.85
N ASP A 46 -2.24 -10.31 -0.95
CA ASP A 46 -1.18 -9.64 -0.21
C ASP A 46 -0.44 -10.64 0.67
N LYS A 47 0.79 -10.98 0.27
CA LYS A 47 1.71 -11.86 1.00
C LYS A 47 1.85 -11.48 2.48
N TYR A 48 1.71 -10.20 2.81
CA TYR A 48 1.89 -9.67 4.15
C TYR A 48 0.57 -9.32 4.85
N ALA A 49 -0.58 -9.77 4.35
CA ALA A 49 -1.89 -9.46 4.94
C ALA A 49 -1.96 -9.78 6.44
N SER A 50 -1.55 -10.98 6.86
CA SER A 50 -1.52 -11.37 8.27
C SER A 50 -0.53 -10.51 9.09
N LEU A 51 0.63 -10.22 8.52
CA LEU A 51 1.64 -9.37 9.17
C LEU A 51 1.14 -7.93 9.36
N ARG A 52 0.36 -7.38 8.42
CA ARG A 52 -0.25 -6.05 8.57
C ARG A 52 -1.20 -5.98 9.76
N VAL A 53 -2.03 -7.01 9.94
CA VAL A 53 -2.94 -7.12 11.09
C VAL A 53 -2.15 -7.09 12.39
N GLU A 54 -1.08 -7.89 12.47
CA GLU A 54 -0.25 -7.96 13.67
C GLU A 54 0.51 -6.65 13.96
N VAL A 55 1.03 -6.01 12.91
CA VAL A 55 1.69 -4.70 13.02
C VAL A 55 0.73 -3.63 13.52
N LYS A 56 -0.50 -3.57 12.99
CA LYS A 56 -1.54 -2.65 13.46
C LYS A 56 -1.92 -2.92 14.91
N LYS A 57 -2.11 -4.19 15.26
CA LYS A 57 -2.43 -4.61 16.62
C LYS A 57 -1.37 -4.12 17.61
N ILE A 58 -0.10 -4.42 17.37
CA ILE A 58 1.02 -3.97 18.22
C ILE A 58 1.07 -2.45 18.31
N PHE A 59 0.85 -1.76 17.18
CA PHE A 59 0.87 -0.30 17.14
C PHE A 59 -0.23 0.32 18.00
N HIS A 60 -1.47 -0.16 17.90
CA HIS A 60 -2.60 0.35 18.69
C HIS A 60 -2.52 -0.06 20.17
N GLU A 61 -2.10 -1.28 20.49
CA GLU A 61 -1.88 -1.74 21.87
C GLU A 61 -0.88 -0.86 22.63
N ASN A 62 0.05 -0.22 21.92
CA ASN A 62 1.08 0.66 22.49
C ASN A 62 0.80 2.14 22.24
N GLN A 63 -0.48 2.51 22.09
CA GLN A 63 -0.94 3.90 21.95
C GLN A 63 -0.25 4.66 20.80
N SER A 64 0.07 3.97 19.71
CA SER A 64 0.73 4.57 18.53
C SER A 64 2.14 5.13 18.77
N ARG A 65 2.73 4.93 19.96
CA ARG A 65 4.04 5.51 20.35
C ARG A 65 5.23 4.77 19.76
N TYR A 66 5.00 3.59 19.18
CA TYR A 66 6.07 2.70 18.75
C TYR A 66 6.39 2.86 17.27
N GLY A 67 7.64 3.22 17.03
CA GLY A 67 8.24 3.18 15.71
C GLY A 67 8.51 1.77 15.20
N TYR A 68 8.86 1.69 13.91
CA TYR A 68 9.12 0.42 13.22
C TYR A 68 10.20 -0.44 13.90
N ARG A 69 11.18 0.17 14.59
CA ARG A 69 12.21 -0.58 15.34
C ARG A 69 11.60 -1.37 16.50
N ARG A 70 10.73 -0.73 17.30
CA ARG A 70 10.07 -1.39 18.45
C ARG A 70 9.04 -2.40 17.98
N VAL A 71 8.26 -2.06 16.94
CA VAL A 71 7.31 -2.98 16.30
C VAL A 71 8.04 -4.22 15.77
N HIS A 72 9.17 -4.06 15.07
CA HIS A 72 9.96 -5.18 14.56
C HIS A 72 10.48 -6.10 15.68
N ALA A 73 10.97 -5.53 16.77
CA ALA A 73 11.42 -6.31 17.93
C ALA A 73 10.26 -7.15 18.53
N LEU A 74 9.06 -6.57 18.67
CA LEU A 74 7.89 -7.28 19.19
C LEU A 74 7.39 -8.37 18.24
N ILE A 75 7.38 -8.12 16.94
CA ILE A 75 7.05 -9.13 15.92
C ILE A 75 8.04 -10.30 15.98
N LYS A 76 9.34 -10.00 16.13
CA LYS A 76 10.38 -11.02 16.30
C LYS A 76 10.19 -11.82 17.58
N ASN A 77 9.83 -11.17 18.69
CA ASN A 77 9.55 -11.82 19.97
C ASN A 77 8.33 -12.74 19.91
N LYS A 78 7.36 -12.48 19.02
CA LYS A 78 6.23 -13.36 18.73
C LYS A 78 6.59 -14.55 17.80
N GLY A 79 7.87 -14.72 17.46
CA GLY A 79 8.37 -15.82 16.62
C GLY A 79 8.25 -15.57 15.11
N ILE A 80 7.79 -14.39 14.69
CA ILE A 80 7.63 -14.06 13.27
C ILE A 80 8.94 -13.45 12.75
N THR A 81 9.65 -14.21 11.90
CA THR A 81 10.91 -13.76 11.33
C THR A 81 10.67 -12.99 10.03
N VAL A 82 10.75 -11.66 10.10
CA VAL A 82 10.62 -10.77 8.94
C VAL A 82 11.72 -9.71 8.95
N SER A 83 12.09 -9.23 7.76
CA SER A 83 13.03 -8.12 7.65
C SER A 83 12.41 -6.83 8.20
N GLU A 84 13.20 -6.05 8.91
CA GLU A 84 12.85 -4.70 9.36
C GLU A 84 12.33 -3.82 8.21
N LYS A 85 12.91 -3.96 7.00
CA LYS A 85 12.47 -3.22 5.81
C LYS A 85 11.01 -3.48 5.45
N VAL A 86 10.53 -4.70 5.69
CA VAL A 86 9.12 -5.08 5.46
C VAL A 86 8.22 -4.38 6.47
N ILE A 87 8.59 -4.38 7.75
CA ILE A 87 7.84 -3.67 8.81
C ILE A 87 7.77 -2.18 8.51
N ARG A 88 8.91 -1.55 8.20
CA ARG A 88 8.95 -0.13 7.84
C ARG A 88 8.07 0.18 6.64
N ARG A 89 8.09 -0.66 5.60
CA ARG A 89 7.24 -0.49 4.42
C ARG A 89 5.75 -0.61 4.78
N ILE A 90 5.40 -1.64 5.55
CA ILE A 90 4.01 -1.86 6.00
C ILE A 90 3.52 -0.66 6.81
N MET A 91 4.28 -0.21 7.82
CA MET A 91 3.89 0.95 8.62
C MET A 91 3.69 2.20 7.77
N LYS A 92 4.55 2.42 6.76
CA LYS A 92 4.38 3.55 5.82
C LYS A 92 3.13 3.42 4.96
N GLU A 93 2.86 2.23 4.41
CA GLU A 93 1.69 1.95 3.57
C GLU A 93 0.38 2.05 4.36
N GLU A 94 0.41 1.66 5.64
CA GLU A 94 -0.73 1.69 6.56
C GLU A 94 -0.83 3.00 7.36
N LEU A 95 0.03 3.99 7.08
CA LEU A 95 0.05 5.30 7.75
C LEU A 95 0.20 5.23 9.28
N LEU A 96 0.99 4.28 9.77
CA LEU A 96 1.25 4.08 11.20
C LEU A 96 2.48 4.92 11.60
N PHE A 97 2.25 6.11 12.15
CA PHE A 97 3.29 7.06 12.52
C PHE A 97 3.45 7.20 14.04
N GLU A 98 4.67 7.41 14.52
CA GLU A 98 5.01 7.47 15.96
C GLU A 98 4.29 8.57 16.77
N VAL A 99 3.67 9.53 16.07
CA VAL A 99 2.96 10.66 16.65
C VAL A 99 1.48 10.46 16.39
N GLU A 100 0.65 10.68 17.41
CA GLU A 100 -0.80 10.67 17.27
C GLU A 100 -1.19 11.55 16.07
N PRO A 101 -1.96 11.02 15.11
CA PRO A 101 -2.38 11.81 13.97
C PRO A 101 -3.10 13.08 14.47
N PRO A 102 -3.01 14.21 13.76
CA PRO A 102 -3.85 15.37 14.04
C PRO A 102 -5.31 14.93 14.28
N ALA A 103 -6.03 15.58 15.20
CA ALA A 103 -7.39 15.16 15.59
C ALA A 103 -8.37 15.03 14.40
N ASP A 104 -8.05 15.71 13.31
CA ASP A 104 -8.75 15.77 12.03
C ASP A 104 -8.20 14.80 10.96
N PHE A 105 -7.21 13.96 11.26
CA PHE A 105 -6.60 13.04 10.28
C PHE A 105 -7.57 11.97 9.79
N ASP A 106 -8.38 11.38 10.70
CA ASP A 106 -9.42 10.43 10.32
C ASP A 106 -10.48 11.09 9.43
N PHE A 107 -10.79 12.36 9.70
CA PHE A 107 -11.66 13.18 8.86
C PHE A 107 -11.04 13.42 7.47
N LEU A 108 -9.77 13.80 7.41
CA LEU A 108 -9.05 14.02 6.15
C LEU A 108 -8.96 12.75 5.30
N LEU A 109 -8.71 11.59 5.93
CA LEU A 109 -8.73 10.29 5.25
C LEU A 109 -10.12 9.90 4.76
N SER A 110 -11.16 10.29 5.49
CA SER A 110 -12.55 10.08 5.06
C SER A 110 -12.89 10.90 3.82
N GLN A 111 -12.43 12.16 3.74
CA GLN A 111 -12.62 13.01 2.57
C GLN A 111 -11.84 12.49 1.35
N ILE A 112 -10.58 12.12 1.53
CA ILE A 112 -9.76 11.57 0.43
C ILE A 112 -10.36 10.25 -0.11
N LYS A 113 -10.92 9.40 0.75
CA LYS A 113 -11.59 8.16 0.31
C LYS A 113 -12.89 8.45 -0.45
N GLN A 114 -13.62 9.50 -0.09
CA GLN A 114 -14.84 9.91 -0.79
C GLN A 114 -14.56 10.56 -2.15
N GLU A 115 -13.41 11.22 -2.33
CA GLU A 115 -13.02 11.78 -3.63
C GLU A 115 -12.45 10.75 -4.61
N ILE A 116 -11.99 9.61 -4.11
CA ILE A 116 -11.33 8.57 -4.91
C ILE A 116 -12.26 7.39 -5.27
N TYR A 117 -13.45 7.29 -4.65
CA TYR A 117 -14.47 6.27 -4.95
C TYR A 117 -15.71 6.83 -5.65
#